data_AF-H6NES8-F1
#
_entry.id   AF-H6NES8-F1
#
_cell.length_a   1.000
_cell.length_b   1.000
_cell.length_c   1.000
_cell.angle_alpha   90.00
_cell.angle_beta   90.00
_cell.angle_gamma   90.00
#
_symmetry.space_group_name_H-M   'P 1'
#
loop_
_entity.id
_entity.type
_entity.pdbx_description
1 polymer ?
#
loop_
_entity_poly.entity_id
_entity_poly.type
_entity_poly.pdbx_seq_one_letter_code
_entity_poly.pdbx_strand_id
1 'polypeptide(L)' 'MKKTLLVLLVLLVLLVLCLLLREEINLILLYVGHETTWFGLSLHNARTVSHVLAVLALLCLAGHLKSRS' A
#
# COMPACT_ATOMS: atom_id res chain seq x y z
N MET A 1 -13.87 22.48 -2.38
CA MET A 1 -13.32 21.84 -1.15
C MET A 1 -13.68 20.36 -0.98
N LYS A 2 -14.94 19.93 -1.17
CA LYS A 2 -15.36 18.52 -1.02
C LYS A 2 -14.55 17.49 -1.84
N LYS A 3 -14.24 17.79 -3.12
CA LYS A 3 -13.46 16.89 -3.99
C LYS A 3 -12.05 16.60 -3.48
N THR A 4 -11.40 17.59 -2.86
CA THR A 4 -10.05 17.43 -2.34
C THR A 4 -10.01 16.58 -1.07
N LEU A 5 -11.00 16.72 -0.20
CA LEU A 5 -11.15 15.87 0.98
C LEU A 5 -11.33 14.40 0.57
N LEU A 6 -12.12 14.16 -0.49
CA LEU A 6 -12.31 12.82 -1.05
C LEU A 6 -11.00 12.21 -1.55
N VAL A 7 -10.19 12.97 -2.30
CA VAL A 7 -8.88 12.50 -2.80
C VAL A 7 -7.95 12.12 -1.65
N LEU A 8 -7.89 12.95 -0.61
CA LEU A 8 -7.05 12.69 0.55
C LEU A 8 -7.52 11.44 1.32
N LEU A 9 -8.83 11.27 1.46
CA LEU A 9 -9.43 10.09 2.09
C LEU A 9 -9.13 8.81 1.29
N VAL A 10 -9.26 8.87 -0.04
CA VAL A 10 -8.94 7.73 -0.93
C VAL A 10 -7.47 7.35 -0.84
N LEU A 11 -6.55 8.33 -0.86
CA LEU A 11 -5.13 8.08 -0.69
C LEU A 11 -4.80 7.45 0.67
N LEU A 12 -5.46 7.92 1.74
CA LEU A 12 -5.28 7.38 3.09
C LEU A 12 -5.78 5.94 3.18
N VAL A 13 -6.97 5.65 2.64
CA VAL A 13 -7.53 4.29 2.59
C VAL A 13 -6.62 3.37 1.79
N LEU A 14 -6.13 3.82 0.63
CA LEU A 14 -5.21 3.06 -0.20
C LEU A 14 -3.90 2.74 0.54
N LEU A 15 -3.35 3.72 1.28
CA LEU A 15 -2.15 3.53 2.08
C LEU A 15 -2.38 2.48 3.18
N VAL A 16 -3.47 2.59 3.93
CA VAL A 16 -3.82 1.63 4.99
C VAL A 16 -3.98 0.23 4.42
N LEU A 17 -4.67 0.09 3.29
CA LEU A 17 -4.82 -1.20 2.60
C LEU A 17 -3.47 -1.77 2.17
N CYS A 18 -2.55 -0.96 1.61
CA CYS A 18 -1.22 -1.43 1.23
C CYS A 18 -0.40 -1.90 2.43
N LEU A 19 -0.50 -1.21 3.57
CA LEU A 19 0.19 -1.58 4.80
C LEU A 19 -0.37 -2.88 5.39
N LEU A 20 -1.70 -3.03 5.44
CA LEU A 20 -2.36 -4.26 5.89
C LEU A 20 -2.01 -5.45 4.99
N LEU A 21 -2.10 -5.26 3.67
CA LEU A 21 -1.78 -6.32 2.71
C LEU A 21 -0.32 -6.77 2.84
N ARG A 22 0.59 -5.83 3.11
CA ARG A 22 1.99 -6.14 3.40
C ARG A 22 2.14 -6.96 4.67
N GLU A 23 1.42 -6.63 5.73
CA GLU A 23 1.47 -7.36 7.00
C GLU A 23 0.99 -8.81 6.82
N GLU A 24 -0.12 -8.99 6.10
CA GLU A 24 -0.66 -10.30 5.72
C GLU A 24 0.35 -11.11 4.90
N ILE A 25 1.00 -10.53 3.88
CA ILE A 25 2.04 -11.21 3.09
C ILE A 25 3.20 -11.67 3.98
N ASN A 26 3.61 -10.82 4.91
CA ASN A 26 4.73 -11.10 5.79
C ASN A 26 4.38 -12.21 6.78
N LEU A 27 3.14 -12.24 7.28
CA LEU A 27 2.62 -13.33 8.10
C LEU A 27 2.55 -14.64 7.33
N ILE A 28 2.06 -14.63 6.08
CA ILE A 28 2.01 -15.83 5.24
C ILE A 28 3.43 -16.36 4.97
N LEU A 29 4.38 -15.48 4.64
CA LEU A 29 5.79 -15.88 4.46
C LEU A 29 6.37 -16.52 5.73
N LEU A 30 6.05 -15.97 6.91
CA LEU A 30 6.51 -16.49 8.20
C LEU A 30 5.87 -17.85 8.55
N TYR A 31 4.58 -18.02 8.28
CA TYR A 31 3.83 -19.22 8.66
C TYR A 31 3.96 -20.38 7.66
N VAL A 32 4.03 -20.10 6.37
CA VAL A 32 4.09 -21.14 5.33
C VAL A 32 5.52 -21.63 5.08
N GLY A 33 6.53 -20.79 5.34
CA GLY A 33 7.95 -21.16 5.27
C GLY A 33 8.49 -21.47 3.87
N HIS A 34 7.62 -21.55 2.85
CA HIS A 34 7.96 -21.75 1.45
C HIS A 34 7.26 -20.71 0.57
N GLU A 35 7.87 -20.40 -0.59
CA GLU A 35 7.34 -19.41 -1.52
C GLU A 35 6.03 -19.91 -2.14
N THR A 36 4.93 -19.24 -1.80
CA THR A 36 3.62 -19.48 -2.40
C THR A 36 3.19 -18.31 -3.28
N THR A 37 2.16 -18.54 -4.09
CA THR A 37 1.60 -17.53 -4.96
C THR A 37 0.32 -16.95 -4.36
N TRP A 38 0.19 -15.62 -4.35
CA TRP A 38 -1.03 -14.91 -4.02
C TRP A 38 -1.53 -14.17 -5.27
N PHE A 39 -2.75 -14.51 -5.75
CA PHE A 39 -3.31 -13.98 -7.00
C PHE A 39 -2.39 -14.12 -8.23
N GLY A 40 -1.65 -15.23 -8.32
CA GLY A 40 -0.73 -15.49 -9.44
C GLY A 40 0.61 -14.74 -9.37
N LEU A 41 0.83 -13.92 -8.33
CA LEU A 41 2.13 -13.32 -8.03
C LEU A 41 2.83 -14.11 -6.93
N SER A 42 4.16 -14.24 -6.98
CA SER A 42 4.91 -14.73 -5.82
C SER A 42 4.73 -13.78 -4.64
N LEU A 43 4.70 -14.31 -3.42
CA LEU A 43 4.59 -13.49 -2.21
C LEU A 43 5.66 -12.39 -2.14
N HIS A 44 6.88 -12.67 -2.62
CA HIS A 44 7.93 -11.66 -2.68
C HIS A 44 7.59 -10.49 -3.63
N ASN A 45 7.04 -10.80 -4.80
CA ASN A 45 6.59 -9.77 -5.75
C ASN A 45 5.38 -9.00 -5.20
N ALA A 46 4.40 -9.69 -4.62
CA ALA A 46 3.25 -9.06 -3.98
C ALA A 46 3.69 -8.10 -2.86
N ARG A 47 4.68 -8.50 -2.06
CA ARG A 47 5.27 -7.65 -0.99
C ARG A 47 5.92 -6.41 -1.57
N THR A 48 6.69 -6.57 -2.64
CA THR A 48 7.42 -5.48 -3.30
C THR A 48 6.46 -4.48 -3.92
N VAL A 49 5.44 -4.96 -4.65
CA VAL A 49 4.41 -4.13 -5.25
C VAL A 49 3.64 -3.34 -4.19
N SER A 50 3.25 -3.98 -3.09
CA SER A 50 2.57 -3.31 -1.97
C SER A 50 3.43 -2.19 -1.36
N HIS A 51 4.74 -2.40 -1.26
CA HIS A 51 5.69 -1.39 -0.81
C HIS A 51 5.77 -0.19 -1.75
N VAL A 52 5.93 -0.45 -3.05
CA VAL A 52 5.99 0.61 -4.07
C VAL A 52 4.71 1.44 -4.07
N LEU A 53 3.54 0.79 -3.98
CA LEU A 53 2.25 1.49 -3.90
C LEU A 53 2.11 2.34 -2.64
N ALA A 54 2.55 1.83 -1.48
CA ALA A 54 2.54 2.59 -0.23
C ALA A 54 3.44 3.83 -0.30
N VAL A 55 4.65 3.71 -0.87
CA VAL A 55 5.57 4.84 -1.05
C VAL A 55 4.99 5.87 -2.01
N LEU A 56 4.40 5.44 -3.13
CA LEU A 56 3.73 6.35 -4.06
C LEU A 56 2.57 7.08 -3.39
N ALA A 57 1.75 6.39 -2.60
CA ALA A 57 0.65 7.00 -1.85
C ALA A 57 1.16 8.06 -0.86
N LEU A 58 2.27 7.80 -0.16
CA LEU A 58 2.91 8.77 0.73
C LEU A 58 3.45 9.99 -0.02
N LEU A 59 4.10 9.79 -1.17
CA LEU A 59 4.60 10.89 -2.00
C LEU A 59 3.46 11.75 -2.54
N CYS A 60 2.36 11.13 -2.99
CA CYS A 60 1.15 11.84 -3.39
C CYS A 60 0.55 12.63 -2.22
N LEU A 61 0.47 12.05 -1.02
CA LEU A 61 -0.04 12.72 0.16
C LEU A 61 0.84 13.92 0.54
N ALA A 62 2.16 13.76 0.56
CA ALA A 62 3.13 14.80 0.88
C ALA A 62 3.08 15.95 -0.14
N GLY A 63 3.06 15.62 -1.45
CA GLY A 63 2.91 16.61 -2.52
C GLY A 63 1.60 17.37 -2.43
N HIS A 64 0.51 16.69 -2.12
CA HIS A 64 -0.80 17.31 -1.93
C HIS A 64 -0.81 18.25 -0.71
N LEU A 65 -0.22 17.84 0.43
CA LEU A 65 -0.13 18.69 1.62
C LEU A 65 0.74 19.92 1.36
N LYS A 66 1.88 19.76 0.67
CA LYS A 66 2.77 20.86 0.28
C LYS A 66 2.10 21.86 -0.67
N SER A 67 1.30 21.39 -1.63
CA SER A 67 0.55 22.29 -2.54
C SER A 67 -0.53 23.12 -1.84
N ARG A 68 -0.87 22.79 -0.59
CA ARG A 68 -1.93 23.42 0.22
C ARG A 68 -1.40 24.27 1.37
N SER A 69 -0.11 24.19 1.66
CA SER A 69 0.61 25.03 2.63
C SER A 69 1.11 26.30 1.97
#